data_AF-A0A1G9VDH2-F1
#
_entry.id   AF-A0A1G9VDH2-F1
#
_cell.length_a   1.000
_cell.length_b   1.000
_cell.length_c   1.000
_cell.angle_alpha   90.00
_cell.angle_beta   90.00
_cell.angle_gamma   90.00
#
_symmetry.space_group_name_H-M   'P 1'
#
loop_
_entity.id
_entity.type
_entity.pdbx_description
1 polymer ?
#
loop_
_entity_poly.entity_id
_entity_poly.type
_entity_poly.pdbx_seq_one_letter_code
_entity_poly.pdbx_strand_id
1 'polypeptide(L)'
;MTNANVGRGAKPSARLDPQIFFWQPENGARHAIPGAHADYELGEQGQSLCGQPVRIRPAPESEWIAFPTCDKCWQAAKSLLGELKSVRPRLW
;
A
#
# COMPACT_ATOMS: atom_id res chain seq x y z
N MET A 1 -37.64 -3.99 14.93
CA MET A 1 -36.57 -3.42 14.08
C MET A 1 -35.30 -3.46 14.91
N THR A 2 -34.48 -4.50 14.77
CA THR A 2 -33.37 -4.77 15.69
C THR A 2 -32.06 -4.65 14.92
N ASN A 3 -31.28 -3.62 15.23
CA ASN A 3 -29.93 -3.39 14.68
C ASN A 3 -28.98 -4.46 15.23
N ALA A 4 -28.46 -5.32 14.36
CA ALA A 4 -27.36 -6.22 14.68
C ALA A 4 -26.04 -5.55 14.30
N ASN A 5 -25.40 -4.90 15.28
CA ASN A 5 -24.05 -4.39 15.17
C ASN A 5 -23.08 -5.57 15.42
N VAL A 6 -22.62 -6.23 14.35
CA VAL A 6 -21.66 -7.34 14.45
C VAL A 6 -20.25 -6.77 14.42
N GLY A 7 -19.65 -6.68 15.61
CA GLY A 7 -18.23 -6.38 15.78
C GLY A 7 -17.37 -7.43 15.09
N ARG A 8 -16.56 -7.00 14.11
CA ARG A 8 -15.50 -7.84 13.54
C ARG A 8 -14.29 -7.78 14.48
N GLY A 9 -14.10 -8.86 15.23
CA GLY A 9 -12.92 -9.08 16.04
C GLY A 9 -11.67 -9.15 15.17
N ALA A 10 -10.85 -8.10 15.21
CA ALA A 10 -9.50 -8.12 14.67
C ALA A 10 -8.63 -8.99 15.59
N LYS A 11 -8.02 -10.04 15.03
CA LYS A 11 -6.96 -10.79 15.72
C LYS A 11 -5.74 -9.88 15.89
N PRO A 12 -5.07 -9.87 17.06
CA PRO A 12 -3.91 -9.02 17.28
C PRO A 12 -2.71 -9.64 16.56
N SER A 13 -2.32 -9.06 15.42
CA SER A 13 -1.04 -9.39 14.79
C SER A 13 0.09 -8.76 15.61
N ALA A 14 0.93 -9.62 16.17
CA ALA A 14 2.12 -9.22 16.91
C ALA A 14 3.06 -8.41 16.00
N ARG A 15 3.20 -7.11 16.31
CA ARG A 15 4.15 -6.14 15.73
C ARG A 15 4.43 -6.33 14.22
N LEU A 16 3.40 -6.12 13.40
CA LEU A 16 3.62 -5.76 12.01
C LEU A 16 3.73 -4.25 11.98
N ASP A 17 4.88 -3.69 11.56
CA ASP A 17 4.85 -2.32 11.05
C ASP A 17 3.71 -2.29 10.01
N PRO A 18 2.71 -1.42 10.14
CA PRO A 18 1.58 -1.42 9.22
C PRO A 18 2.14 -1.28 7.81
N GLN A 19 1.79 -2.20 6.91
CA GLN A 19 2.13 -2.06 5.51
C GLN A 19 1.41 -0.81 5.01
N ILE A 20 2.14 0.30 4.98
CA ILE A 20 1.61 1.63 4.66
C ILE A 20 1.47 1.88 3.16
N PHE A 21 2.11 1.05 2.35
CA PHE A 21 1.91 0.98 0.90
C PHE A 21 2.38 -0.37 0.36
N PHE A 22 1.93 -0.69 -0.85
CA PHE A 22 2.44 -1.80 -1.65
C PHE A 22 2.75 -1.34 -3.08
N TRP A 23 3.57 -2.11 -3.79
CA TRP A 23 3.89 -1.83 -5.19
C TRP A 23 2.92 -2.56 -6.11
N GLN A 24 2.56 -1.97 -7.25
CA GLN A 24 1.73 -2.59 -8.28
C GLN A 24 2.27 -2.16 -9.65
N PRO A 25 2.68 -3.11 -10.53
CA PRO A 25 3.01 -2.82 -11.91
C PRO A 25 1.77 -2.40 -12.68
N GLU A 26 1.88 -1.31 -13.44
CA GLU A 26 0.85 -0.82 -14.37
C GLU A 26 1.49 0.15 -15.36
N ASN A 27 1.03 0.12 -16.62
CA ASN A 27 1.46 1.06 -17.68
C ASN A 27 2.99 1.23 -17.81
N GLY A 28 3.75 0.14 -17.67
CA GLY A 28 5.20 0.15 -17.85
C GLY A 28 6.00 0.68 -16.66
N ALA A 29 5.38 0.91 -15.50
CA ALA A 29 6.08 1.29 -14.27
C ALA A 29 5.51 0.57 -13.05
N ARG A 30 6.30 0.47 -11.98
CA ARG A 30 5.85 0.02 -10.66
C ARG A 30 5.44 1.23 -9.82
N HIS A 31 4.18 1.29 -9.46
CA HIS A 31 3.60 2.37 -8.67
C HIS A 31 3.38 1.94 -7.23
N ALA A 32 3.56 2.86 -6.28
CA ALA A 32 3.23 2.62 -4.88
C ALA A 32 1.78 3.03 -4.64
N ILE A 33 0.98 2.17 -4.01
CA ILE A 33 -0.40 2.41 -3.63
C ILE A 33 -0.46 2.42 -2.10
N PRO A 34 -1.04 3.44 -1.46
CA PRO A 34 -1.12 3.55 0.00
C PRO A 34 -2.04 2.47 0.59
N GLY A 35 -1.75 2.05 1.82
CA GLY A 35 -2.47 1.01 2.54
C GLY A 35 -1.90 -0.40 2.36
N ALA A 36 -2.54 -1.38 2.98
CA ALA A 36 -2.16 -2.78 2.82
C ALA A 36 -2.81 -3.33 1.54
N HIS A 37 -2.12 -4.23 0.85
CA HIS A 37 -2.68 -4.87 -0.35
C HIS A 37 -4.01 -5.61 -0.05
N ALA A 38 -4.18 -6.09 1.18
CA ALA A 38 -5.40 -6.76 1.64
C ALA A 38 -6.63 -5.83 1.75
N ASP A 39 -6.44 -4.51 1.69
CA ASP A 39 -7.53 -3.53 1.75
C ASP A 39 -8.21 -3.33 0.38
N TYR A 40 -7.69 -3.96 -0.68
CA TYR A 40 -8.14 -3.76 -2.06
C TYR A 40 -8.65 -5.06 -2.70
N GLU A 41 -9.60 -4.92 -3.62
CA GLU A 41 -10.10 -6.03 -4.43
C GLU A 41 -9.43 -6.09 -5.81
N LEU A 42 -9.34 -7.30 -6.39
CA LEU A 42 -8.81 -7.45 -7.75
C LEU A 42 -9.74 -6.78 -8.76
N GLY A 43 -9.16 -5.97 -9.63
CA GLY A 43 -9.89 -5.17 -10.61
C GLY A 43 -10.24 -3.76 -10.12
N GLU A 44 -10.10 -3.48 -8.81
CA GLU A 44 -10.27 -2.15 -8.24
C GLU A 44 -9.22 -1.17 -8.79
N GLN A 45 -9.53 0.12 -8.78
CA GLN A 45 -8.59 1.20 -9.10
C GLN A 45 -8.05 1.81 -7.81
N GLY A 46 -6.79 1.50 -7.48
CA GLY A 46 -6.07 2.13 -6.40
C GLY A 46 -5.45 3.46 -6.86
N GLN A 47 -5.50 4.47 -5.99
CA GLN A 47 -4.84 5.75 -6.25
C GLN A 47 -3.37 5.64 -5.84
N SER A 48 -2.43 5.67 -6.80
CA SER A 48 -1.00 5.64 -6.46
C SER A 48 -0.51 6.93 -5.79
N LEU A 49 0.63 6.86 -5.09
CA LEU A 49 1.28 8.00 -4.43
C LEU A 49 1.65 9.13 -5.41
N CYS A 50 1.85 8.82 -6.69
CA CYS A 50 2.11 9.84 -7.72
C CYS A 50 0.83 10.44 -8.34
N GLY A 51 -0.35 10.10 -7.82
CA GLY A 51 -1.63 10.59 -8.34
C GLY A 51 -2.13 9.88 -9.60
N GLN A 52 -1.47 8.80 -10.06
CA GLN A 52 -1.96 7.99 -11.17
C GLN A 52 -2.91 6.90 -10.67
N PRO A 53 -4.08 6.69 -11.32
CA PRO A 53 -4.91 5.52 -11.05
C PRO A 53 -4.17 4.25 -11.50
N VAL A 54 -4.20 3.22 -10.67
CA VAL A 54 -3.53 1.95 -10.90
C VAL A 54 -4.50 0.82 -10.62
N ARG A 55 -4.64 -0.08 -11.59
CA ARG A 55 -5.51 -1.24 -11.44
C ARG A 55 -4.85 -2.29 -10.55
N ILE A 56 -5.58 -2.74 -9.53
CA ILE A 56 -5.16 -3.85 -8.67
C ILE A 56 -5.33 -5.14 -9.44
N ARG A 57 -4.23 -5.85 -9.70
CA ARG A 57 -4.26 -7.09 -10.46
C ARG A 57 -3.06 -7.96 -10.15
N PRO A 58 -3.16 -9.28 -10.38
CA PRO A 58 -1.97 -10.12 -10.42
C PRO A 58 -1.10 -9.66 -11.60
N ALA A 59 0.10 -9.19 -11.30
CA ALA A 59 1.08 -8.86 -12.32
C ALA A 59 2.07 -10.04 -12.48
N PRO A 60 2.35 -10.48 -13.72
CA PRO A 60 3.33 -11.53 -13.98
C PRO A 60 4.73 -11.07 -13.55
N GLU A 61 5.59 -12.03 -13.22
CA GLU A 61 6.97 -11.77 -12.78
C GLU A 61 7.76 -10.90 -13.77
N SER A 62 7.52 -11.08 -15.08
CA SER A 62 8.16 -10.29 -16.13
C SER A 62 7.91 -8.79 -15.97
N GLU A 63 6.72 -8.35 -15.55
CA GLU A 63 6.43 -6.94 -15.32
C GLU A 63 7.17 -6.42 -14.07
N TRP A 64 7.29 -7.24 -13.04
CA TRP A 64 8.03 -6.88 -11.83
C TRP A 64 9.53 -6.66 -12.07
N ILE A 65 10.09 -7.39 -13.04
CA ILE A 65 11.49 -7.30 -13.45
C ILE A 65 11.70 -6.19 -14.48
N ALA A 66 10.86 -6.14 -15.51
CA ALA A 66 11.05 -5.25 -16.66
C ALA A 66 10.62 -3.81 -16.38
N PHE A 67 9.61 -3.59 -15.56
CA PHE A 67 9.07 -2.24 -15.37
C PHE A 67 9.92 -1.48 -14.35
N PRO A 68 10.46 -0.30 -14.72
CA PRO A 68 11.13 0.56 -13.76
C PRO A 68 10.20 0.94 -12.61
N THR A 69 10.78 1.27 -11.47
CA THR A 69 10.02 1.89 -10.38
C THR A 69 9.66 3.32 -10.78
N CYS A 70 8.41 3.74 -10.59
CA CYS A 70 8.03 5.13 -10.82
C CYS A 70 8.78 6.05 -9.84
N ASP A 71 9.60 6.97 -10.36
CA ASP A 71 10.45 7.86 -9.53
C ASP A 71 9.63 8.69 -8.54
N LYS A 72 8.46 9.19 -8.95
CA LYS A 72 7.57 9.96 -8.07
C LYS A 72 7.06 9.11 -6.90
N CYS A 73 6.64 7.87 -7.17
CA CYS A 73 6.23 6.92 -6.14
C CYS A 73 7.40 6.54 -5.22
N TRP A 74 8.61 6.38 -5.77
CA TRP A 74 9.81 6.09 -4.98
C TRP A 74 10.15 7.22 -4.00
N GLN A 75 10.13 8.48 -4.45
CA GLN A 75 10.38 9.62 -3.57
C GLN A 75 9.29 9.74 -2.49
N ALA A 76 8.01 9.61 -2.86
CA ALA A 76 6.91 9.65 -1.91
C ALA A 76 6.99 8.54 -0.86
N ALA A 77 7.31 7.32 -1.28
CA ALA A 77 7.50 6.18 -0.38
C ALA A 77 8.64 6.42 0.62
N LYS A 78 9.77 7.00 0.18
CA LYS A 78 10.87 7.37 1.08
C LYS A 78 10.45 8.43 2.10
N SER A 79 9.73 9.47 1.68
CA SER A 79 9.22 10.50 2.59
C SER A 79 8.30 9.90 3.64
N LEU A 80 7.34 9.05 3.22
CA LEU A 80 6.39 8.39 4.11
C LEU A 80 7.10 7.48 5.13
N LEU A 81 8.11 6.72 4.71
CA LEU A 81 8.93 5.92 5.61
C LEU A 81 9.80 6.78 6.55
N GLY A 82 10.29 7.92 6.08
CA GLY A 82 11.04 8.88 6.89
C GLY A 82 10.20 9.50 8.00
N GLU A 83 8.97 9.91 7.67
CA GLU A 83 7.98 10.44 8.61
C GLU A 83 7.66 9.41 9.70
N LEU A 84 7.36 8.15 9.34
CA LEU A 84 7.11 7.10 10.33
C LEU A 84 8.28 6.87 11.30
N LYS A 85 9.52 6.94 10.81
CA LYS A 85 10.71 6.82 11.66
C LYS A 85 10.83 7.98 12.63
N SER A 86 10.44 9.18 12.20
CA SER A 86 10.48 10.40 13.04
C SER A 86 9.41 10.43 14.13
N VAL A 87 8.28 9.74 13.90
CA VAL A 87 7.13 9.69 14.81
C VAL A 87 7.29 8.64 15.92
N ARG A 88 8.24 7.70 15.83
CA ARG A 88 8.52 6.77 16.94
C ARG A 88 8.99 7.59 18.16
N PRO A 89 8.24 7.62 19.28
CA PRO A 89 8.61 8.41 20.43
C PRO A 89 9.95 7.88 20.98
N ARG A 90 10.87 8.79 21.30
CA ARG A 90 11.99 8.44 22.18
C ARG A 90 11.36 8.02 23.50
N LEU A 91 11.35 6.72 23.78
CA LEU A 91 11.06 6.21 25.11
C LEU A 91 12.28 6.59 25.96
N TRP A 92 12.10 7.59 26.83
CA TRP A 92 13.00 7.91 27.95
C TRP A 92 12.55 7.11 29.16
#